data_AF-A0A9E5DIQ2-F1
#
_entry.id   AF-A0A9E5DIQ2-F1
#
_cell.length_a   1.000
_cell.length_b   1.000
_cell.length_c   1.000
_cell.angle_alpha   90.00
_cell.angle_beta   90.00
_cell.angle_gamma   90.00
#
_symmetry.space_group_name_H-M   'P 1'
#
loop_
_entity.id
_entity.type
_entity.pdbx_description
1 polymer ?
#
loop_
_entity_poly.entity_id
_entity_poly.type
_entity_poly.pdbx_seq_one_letter_code
_entity_poly.pdbx_strand_id
1 'polypeptide(L)'
;MKDNERVIELLEKGYRIEMYWPFSSITAESVDNWFSKLNLEIDLEELLKPSNKDKFLIFFRNFSTGERVEIVTSDKEAIKKVIKQSNYQKEPIGTLIRAKCAALGGRSPDERIFHLNDLINSLDGIFEGWEFTLGNCPAHPDANCPLTFEISVQIDSINELDRNEVIDKLQVLLDYLAISLNVGFAIQHYDFALIPRMNPTVSTGPQERMLFSLNSWDKEKMKMFPFFPEKVKIAARGINQTYIEKCMPSRISMLWATVENIFDSTPDPLLSKDEIAMIIKTANSIETLKSDKKRLNQLKGALSNPNRLPVKGRNERMAENIAPLLGLSAKETLDKIRKASYLRGMNVHQLLENWDDLEESEKFLQDVLLNYLRLRVPPLSPSKDLRQPFRKKLEISFQ
;
A
#
# COMPACT_ATOMS: atom_id res chain seq x y z
N MET A 1 -46.75 -21.04 -6.78
CA MET A 1 -46.17 -20.17 -7.83
C MET A 1 -44.80 -20.73 -8.17
N LYS A 2 -44.45 -20.89 -9.44
CA LYS A 2 -43.09 -21.34 -9.80
C LYS A 2 -42.11 -20.21 -9.45
N ASP A 3 -40.91 -20.54 -8.96
CA ASP A 3 -39.94 -19.52 -8.55
C ASP A 3 -39.59 -18.57 -9.71
N ASN A 4 -39.59 -19.06 -10.96
CA ASN A 4 -39.44 -18.21 -12.14
C ASN A 4 -40.55 -17.15 -12.29
N GLU A 5 -41.81 -17.48 -12.02
CA GLU A 5 -42.93 -16.52 -12.07
C GLU A 5 -42.76 -15.44 -10.99
N ARG A 6 -42.32 -15.85 -9.80
CA ARG A 6 -42.03 -14.93 -8.68
C ARG A 6 -40.88 -13.98 -8.99
N VAL A 7 -39.81 -14.47 -9.62
CA VAL A 7 -38.72 -13.63 -10.10
C VAL A 7 -39.21 -12.59 -11.10
N ILE A 8 -40.04 -12.99 -12.06
CA ILE A 8 -40.59 -12.08 -13.08
C ILE A 8 -41.44 -11.00 -12.41
N GLU A 9 -42.35 -11.39 -11.52
CA GLU A 9 -43.21 -10.46 -10.80
C GLU A 9 -42.42 -9.43 -9.98
N LEU A 10 -41.37 -9.85 -9.26
CA LEU A 10 -40.52 -8.94 -8.49
C LEU A 10 -39.81 -7.93 -9.40
N LEU A 11 -39.28 -8.38 -10.53
CA LEU A 11 -38.61 -7.49 -11.49
C LEU A 11 -39.59 -6.47 -12.12
N GLU A 12 -40.81 -6.90 -12.43
CA GLU A 12 -41.89 -6.03 -12.95
C GLU A 12 -42.36 -5.02 -11.91
N LYS A 13 -42.38 -5.40 -10.63
CA LYS A 13 -42.64 -4.51 -9.49
C LYS A 13 -41.49 -3.55 -9.16
N GLY A 14 -40.43 -3.54 -9.96
CA GLY A 14 -39.31 -2.60 -9.81
C GLY A 14 -38.21 -3.06 -8.87
N TYR A 15 -38.25 -4.29 -8.36
CA TYR A 15 -37.14 -4.84 -7.59
C TYR A 15 -35.89 -5.04 -8.47
N ARG A 16 -34.73 -5.04 -7.82
CA ARG A 16 -33.41 -5.24 -8.43
C ARG A 16 -32.67 -6.38 -7.74
N ILE A 17 -31.73 -7.01 -8.44
CA ILE A 17 -30.94 -8.11 -7.87
C ILE A 17 -29.82 -7.46 -7.04
N GLU A 18 -29.90 -7.58 -5.73
CA GLU A 18 -28.85 -7.09 -4.82
C GLU A 18 -27.66 -8.06 -4.84
N MET A 19 -27.94 -9.36 -4.75
CA MET A 19 -26.94 -10.42 -4.84
C MET A 19 -27.60 -11.77 -5.16
N TYR A 20 -26.82 -12.70 -5.70
CA TYR A 20 -27.23 -14.11 -5.84
C TYR A 20 -26.02 -15.00 -5.56
N TRP A 21 -26.25 -16.13 -4.90
CA TRP A 21 -25.16 -16.98 -4.41
C TRP A 21 -25.56 -18.46 -4.41
N PRO A 22 -24.74 -19.38 -4.95
CA PRO A 22 -24.99 -20.80 -4.84
C PRO A 22 -24.65 -21.31 -3.44
N PHE A 23 -25.50 -22.11 -2.81
CA PHE A 23 -25.19 -22.62 -1.47
C PHE A 23 -24.00 -23.58 -1.42
N SER A 24 -23.68 -24.21 -2.55
CA SER A 24 -22.50 -25.07 -2.67
C SER A 24 -21.17 -24.33 -2.44
N SER A 25 -21.13 -23.00 -2.52
CA SER A 25 -19.93 -22.20 -2.23
C SER A 25 -19.88 -21.64 -0.80
N ILE A 26 -20.85 -21.97 0.05
CA ILE A 26 -20.86 -21.61 1.47
C ILE A 26 -20.14 -22.71 2.27
N THR A 27 -19.05 -22.37 2.95
CA THR A 27 -18.32 -23.25 3.87
C THR A 27 -18.66 -22.89 5.31
N ALA A 28 -18.52 -23.83 6.25
CA ALA A 28 -18.80 -23.56 7.67
C ALA A 28 -18.00 -22.35 8.22
N GLU A 29 -16.79 -22.12 7.70
CA GLU A 29 -15.94 -20.98 8.07
C GLU A 29 -16.39 -19.65 7.42
N SER A 30 -17.06 -19.68 6.27
CA SER A 30 -17.59 -18.48 5.61
C SER A 30 -18.95 -18.06 6.15
N VAL A 31 -19.76 -18.98 6.68
CA VAL A 31 -21.11 -18.76 7.22
C VAL A 31 -21.13 -17.66 8.28
N ASP A 32 -20.38 -17.78 9.38
CA ASP A 32 -20.52 -16.84 10.52
C ASP A 32 -20.14 -15.39 10.16
N ASN A 33 -19.15 -15.22 9.29
CA ASN A 33 -18.67 -13.91 8.84
C ASN A 33 -19.58 -13.27 7.76
N TRP A 34 -20.37 -14.09 7.08
CA TRP A 34 -21.29 -13.68 6.02
C TRP A 34 -22.67 -13.34 6.57
N PHE A 35 -23.17 -14.16 7.50
CA PHE A 35 -24.48 -13.99 8.15
C PHE A 35 -24.52 -12.77 9.07
N SER A 36 -23.43 -12.52 9.81
CA SER A 36 -23.32 -11.33 10.69
C SER A 36 -23.37 -9.99 9.94
N LYS A 37 -23.21 -10.00 8.60
CA LYS A 37 -23.15 -8.78 7.77
C LYS A 37 -24.40 -8.54 6.92
N LEU A 38 -25.22 -9.57 6.67
CA LEU A 38 -26.28 -9.50 5.66
C LEU A 38 -27.70 -9.31 6.24
N ASN A 39 -27.92 -9.44 7.56
CA ASN A 39 -29.25 -9.36 8.19
C ASN A 39 -30.29 -10.18 7.40
N LEU A 40 -30.08 -11.50 7.34
CA LEU A 40 -30.94 -12.42 6.60
C LEU A 40 -32.26 -12.65 7.32
N GLU A 41 -33.37 -12.69 6.57
CA GLU A 41 -34.67 -13.11 7.10
C GLU A 41 -34.79 -14.64 7.19
N ILE A 42 -34.05 -15.38 6.36
CA ILE A 42 -34.03 -16.84 6.40
C ILE A 42 -33.10 -17.33 7.51
N ASP A 43 -33.61 -18.28 8.30
CA ASP A 43 -32.87 -18.92 9.39
C ASP A 43 -31.64 -19.69 8.88
N LEU A 44 -30.53 -19.58 9.62
CA LEU A 44 -29.27 -20.25 9.33
C LEU A 44 -29.45 -21.78 9.28
N GLU A 45 -30.27 -22.34 10.18
CA GLU A 45 -30.55 -23.77 10.20
C GLU A 45 -31.26 -24.25 8.93
N GLU A 46 -32.12 -23.40 8.34
CA GLU A 46 -32.81 -23.68 7.08
C GLU A 46 -31.82 -23.67 5.91
N LEU A 47 -30.89 -22.72 5.89
CA LEU A 47 -29.91 -22.56 4.82
C LEU A 47 -28.88 -23.69 4.79
N LEU A 48 -28.51 -24.22 5.95
CA LEU A 48 -27.54 -25.32 6.09
C LEU A 48 -28.15 -26.71 5.87
N LYS A 49 -29.46 -26.85 5.61
CA LYS A 49 -30.06 -28.15 5.33
C LYS A 49 -29.40 -28.81 4.12
N PRO A 50 -29.03 -30.11 4.18
CA PRO A 50 -28.43 -30.82 3.05
C PRO A 50 -29.26 -30.76 1.76
N SER A 51 -30.59 -30.69 1.88
CA SER A 51 -31.53 -30.55 0.76
C SER A 51 -31.42 -29.22 0.00
N ASN A 52 -30.74 -28.22 0.57
CA ASN A 52 -30.56 -26.91 -0.03
C ASN A 52 -29.18 -26.75 -0.69
N LYS A 53 -28.26 -27.71 -0.55
CA LYS A 53 -26.88 -27.60 -1.05
C LYS A 53 -26.75 -27.25 -2.54
N ASP A 54 -27.71 -27.67 -3.36
CA ASP A 54 -27.73 -27.43 -4.81
C ASP A 54 -28.62 -26.23 -5.23
N LYS A 55 -29.12 -25.44 -4.26
CA LYS A 55 -29.95 -24.26 -4.50
C LYS A 55 -29.14 -22.98 -4.52
N PHE A 56 -29.76 -21.93 -5.05
CA PHE A 56 -29.28 -20.56 -5.02
C PHE A 56 -30.11 -19.74 -4.02
N LEU A 57 -29.44 -18.85 -3.31
CA LEU A 57 -30.06 -17.73 -2.61
C LEU A 57 -30.01 -16.50 -3.49
N ILE A 58 -31.14 -15.82 -3.64
CA ILE A 58 -31.29 -14.65 -4.48
C ILE A 58 -31.94 -13.54 -3.65
N PHE A 59 -31.30 -12.38 -3.64
CA PHE A 59 -31.78 -11.20 -2.93
C PHE A 59 -32.29 -10.18 -3.93
N PHE A 60 -33.53 -9.79 -3.71
CA PHE A 60 -34.16 -8.69 -4.38
C PHE A 60 -34.25 -7.52 -3.42
N ARG A 61 -33.99 -6.31 -3.92
CA ARG A 61 -34.21 -5.08 -3.18
C ARG A 61 -35.03 -4.10 -4.01
N ASN A 62 -36.04 -3.51 -3.39
CA ASN A 62 -36.70 -2.34 -3.91
C ASN A 62 -36.02 -1.10 -3.32
N PHE A 63 -35.29 -0.35 -4.14
CA PHE A 63 -34.52 0.79 -3.65
C PHE A 63 -35.38 1.99 -3.25
N SER A 64 -36.62 2.08 -3.75
CA SER A 64 -37.54 3.17 -3.39
C SER A 64 -38.18 2.94 -2.02
N THR A 65 -38.47 1.69 -1.66
CA THR A 65 -39.11 1.34 -0.39
C THR A 65 -38.13 0.79 0.65
N GLY A 66 -36.93 0.41 0.24
CA GLY A 66 -35.94 -0.28 1.08
C GLY A 66 -36.26 -1.77 1.32
N GLU A 67 -37.40 -2.26 0.83
CA GLU A 67 -37.87 -3.63 1.03
C GLU A 67 -36.93 -4.65 0.39
N ARG A 68 -36.71 -5.76 1.10
CA ARG A 68 -35.89 -6.88 0.65
C ARG A 68 -36.72 -8.15 0.57
N VAL A 69 -36.45 -8.96 -0.46
CA VAL A 69 -37.10 -10.24 -0.66
C VAL A 69 -36.05 -11.30 -0.98
N GLU A 70 -36.10 -12.39 -0.24
CA GLU A 70 -35.19 -13.52 -0.40
C GLU A 70 -35.90 -14.68 -1.11
N ILE A 71 -35.21 -15.30 -2.08
CA ILE A 71 -35.69 -16.50 -2.77
C ILE A 71 -34.61 -17.56 -2.72
N VAL A 72 -34.97 -18.73 -2.17
CA VAL A 72 -34.15 -19.94 -2.23
C VAL A 72 -34.72 -20.86 -3.31
N THR A 73 -33.97 -21.10 -4.38
CA THR A 73 -34.49 -21.83 -5.55
C THR A 73 -33.46 -22.75 -6.20
N SER A 74 -33.95 -23.87 -6.74
CA SER A 74 -33.23 -24.72 -7.70
C SER A 74 -33.79 -24.61 -9.12
N ASP A 75 -34.74 -23.71 -9.36
CA ASP A 75 -35.36 -23.49 -10.66
C ASP A 75 -34.32 -22.88 -11.63
N LYS A 76 -33.90 -23.68 -12.60
CA LYS A 76 -32.88 -23.29 -13.58
C LYS A 76 -33.29 -22.08 -14.41
N GLU A 77 -34.58 -21.92 -14.72
CA GLU A 77 -35.06 -20.79 -15.51
C GLU A 77 -35.07 -19.50 -14.67
N ALA A 78 -35.46 -19.59 -13.40
CA ALA A 78 -35.36 -18.48 -12.45
C ALA A 78 -33.91 -18.01 -12.29
N ILE A 79 -32.97 -18.95 -12.09
CA ILE A 79 -31.54 -18.66 -11.93
C ILE A 79 -30.97 -18.00 -13.20
N LYS A 80 -31.26 -18.54 -14.39
CA LYS A 80 -30.83 -17.94 -15.66
C LYS A 80 -31.35 -16.50 -15.82
N LYS A 81 -32.61 -16.26 -15.46
CA LYS A 81 -33.23 -14.92 -15.53
C LYS A 81 -32.53 -13.95 -14.59
N VAL A 82 -32.24 -14.37 -13.36
CA VAL A 82 -31.53 -13.56 -12.35
C VAL A 82 -30.11 -13.24 -12.78
N ILE A 83 -29.36 -14.21 -13.32
CA ILE A 83 -28.01 -13.97 -13.84
C ILE A 83 -28.05 -12.97 -14.99
N LYS A 84 -28.96 -13.16 -15.96
CA LYS A 84 -29.13 -12.24 -17.10
C LYS A 84 -29.47 -10.82 -16.62
N GLN A 85 -30.39 -10.71 -15.66
CA GLN A 85 -30.79 -9.42 -15.10
C GLN A 85 -29.65 -8.77 -14.31
N SER A 86 -28.91 -9.53 -13.51
CA SER A 86 -27.77 -9.02 -12.74
C SER A 86 -26.65 -8.54 -13.66
N ASN A 87 -26.37 -9.27 -14.75
CA ASN A 87 -25.40 -8.84 -15.76
C ASN A 87 -25.83 -7.55 -16.45
N TYR A 88 -27.11 -7.42 -16.79
CA TYR A 88 -27.66 -6.19 -17.35
C TYR A 88 -27.61 -5.00 -16.37
N GLN A 89 -27.87 -5.24 -15.08
CA GLN A 89 -27.76 -4.22 -14.03
C GLN A 89 -26.32 -3.74 -13.85
N LYS A 90 -25.35 -4.65 -13.93
CA LYS A 90 -23.90 -4.38 -13.77
C LYS A 90 -23.22 -3.87 -15.04
N GLU A 91 -23.90 -3.87 -16.18
CA GLU A 91 -23.34 -3.35 -17.43
C GLU A 91 -22.92 -1.89 -17.21
N PRO A 92 -21.65 -1.54 -17.45
CA PRO A 92 -21.17 -0.20 -17.15
C PRO A 92 -21.70 0.77 -18.21
N ILE A 93 -22.33 1.85 -17.76
CA ILE A 93 -22.84 2.93 -18.63
C ILE A 93 -22.01 4.20 -18.56
N GLY A 94 -21.05 4.25 -17.63
CA GLY A 94 -20.20 5.40 -17.43
C GLY A 94 -19.11 5.14 -16.40
N THR A 95 -18.36 6.18 -16.06
CA THR A 95 -17.32 6.15 -15.04
C THR A 95 -17.52 7.31 -14.07
N LEU A 96 -17.46 7.01 -12.79
CA LEU A 96 -17.32 7.98 -11.71
C LEU A 96 -15.83 8.09 -11.36
N ILE A 97 -15.30 9.29 -11.48
CA ILE A 97 -13.93 9.64 -11.11
C ILE A 97 -14.00 10.42 -9.81
N ARG A 98 -13.25 10.00 -8.79
CA ARG A 98 -13.09 10.74 -7.54
C ARG A 98 -11.63 11.09 -7.34
N ALA A 99 -11.35 12.35 -7.04
CA ALA A 99 -10.01 12.81 -6.72
C ALA A 99 -10.01 13.49 -5.35
N LYS A 100 -9.10 13.07 -4.48
CA LYS A 100 -8.84 13.79 -3.23
C LYS A 100 -7.67 14.71 -3.41
N CYS A 101 -7.91 15.99 -3.25
CA CYS A 101 -6.93 17.05 -3.39
C CYS A 101 -6.55 17.61 -2.02
N ALA A 102 -5.30 18.05 -1.87
CA ALA A 102 -4.80 18.68 -0.67
C ALA A 102 -4.11 20.00 -0.99
N ALA A 103 -4.34 21.01 -0.15
CA ALA A 103 -3.58 22.25 -0.16
C ALA A 103 -2.27 22.06 0.63
N LEU A 104 -1.14 22.16 -0.05
CA LEU A 104 0.20 21.87 0.47
C LEU A 104 1.10 23.11 0.34
N GLY A 105 1.03 24.00 1.34
CA GLY A 105 1.93 25.14 1.46
C GLY A 105 1.61 26.34 0.54
N GLY A 106 2.39 27.41 0.66
CA GLY A 106 2.22 28.64 -0.11
C GLY A 106 3.44 29.57 -0.01
N ARG A 107 3.37 30.75 -0.65
CA ARG A 107 4.50 31.69 -0.74
C ARG A 107 4.95 32.32 0.60
N SER A 108 4.16 32.17 1.67
CA SER A 108 4.46 32.71 3.00
C SER A 108 5.33 31.73 3.80
N PRO A 109 6.36 32.20 4.51
CA PRO A 109 7.26 31.35 5.31
C PRO A 109 6.65 30.81 6.62
N ASP A 110 5.42 31.22 6.96
CA ASP A 110 4.73 30.80 8.19
C ASP A 110 3.82 29.61 7.93
N GLU A 111 3.73 28.68 8.89
CA GLU A 111 2.81 27.54 8.89
C GLU A 111 1.34 28.01 8.89
N ARG A 112 0.78 28.26 7.70
CA ARG A 112 -0.63 28.65 7.55
C ARG A 112 -1.52 27.42 7.43
N ILE A 113 -2.67 27.51 8.10
CA ILE A 113 -3.79 26.60 7.91
C ILE A 113 -4.63 27.14 6.75
N PHE A 114 -4.86 26.33 5.72
CA PHE A 114 -5.69 26.71 4.57
C PHE A 114 -7.14 26.33 4.84
N HIS A 115 -8.01 27.33 4.99
CA HIS A 115 -9.44 27.12 5.08
C HIS A 115 -10.01 27.01 3.66
N LEU A 116 -10.47 25.81 3.28
CA LEU A 116 -10.94 25.54 1.92
C LEU A 116 -12.44 25.81 1.72
N ASN A 117 -13.20 26.08 2.79
CA ASN A 117 -14.66 26.21 2.74
C ASN A 117 -15.13 27.21 1.66
N ASP A 118 -14.62 28.44 1.70
CA ASP A 118 -15.02 29.49 0.75
C ASP A 118 -14.57 29.18 -0.68
N LEU A 119 -13.39 28.55 -0.82
CA LEU A 119 -12.91 28.08 -2.12
C LEU A 119 -13.86 27.03 -2.69
N ILE A 120 -14.16 25.97 -1.95
CA ILE A 120 -15.04 24.89 -2.42
C ILE A 120 -16.43 25.41 -2.79
N ASN A 121 -16.99 26.30 -1.97
CA ASN A 121 -18.26 26.95 -2.29
C ASN A 121 -18.19 27.77 -3.58
N SER A 122 -17.04 28.39 -3.89
CA SER A 122 -16.84 29.16 -5.13
C SER A 122 -16.58 28.31 -6.37
N LEU A 123 -16.24 27.02 -6.21
CA LEU A 123 -16.00 26.09 -7.33
C LEU A 123 -17.28 25.46 -7.86
N ASP A 124 -18.39 25.60 -7.12
CA ASP A 124 -19.69 25.06 -7.51
C ASP A 124 -20.13 25.62 -8.87
N GLY A 125 -20.51 24.73 -9.79
CA GLY A 125 -20.98 25.08 -11.13
C GLY A 125 -19.90 25.55 -12.12
N ILE A 126 -18.60 25.52 -11.81
CA ILE A 126 -17.54 25.87 -12.79
C ILE A 126 -17.51 24.89 -13.96
N PHE A 127 -17.70 23.60 -13.68
CA PHE A 127 -17.76 22.55 -14.68
C PHE A 127 -19.04 21.74 -14.49
N GLU A 128 -19.77 21.52 -15.59
CA GLU A 128 -20.98 20.70 -15.57
C GLU A 128 -20.66 19.25 -15.19
N GLY A 129 -21.40 18.70 -14.22
CA GLY A 129 -21.21 17.33 -13.73
C GLY A 129 -20.04 17.15 -12.76
N TRP A 130 -19.39 18.23 -12.31
CA TRP A 130 -18.34 18.18 -11.28
C TRP A 130 -18.91 18.61 -9.94
N GLU A 131 -18.70 17.77 -8.94
CA GLU A 131 -19.10 18.03 -7.56
C GLU A 131 -17.85 18.23 -6.70
N PHE A 132 -17.81 19.32 -5.95
CA PHE A 132 -16.72 19.64 -5.03
C PHE A 132 -17.23 19.55 -3.60
N THR A 133 -16.55 18.77 -2.77
CA THR A 133 -16.93 18.56 -1.37
C THR A 133 -15.74 18.72 -0.45
N LEU A 134 -15.96 19.26 0.74
CA LEU A 134 -14.92 19.35 1.74
C LEU A 134 -14.59 17.94 2.26
N GLY A 135 -13.30 17.60 2.30
CA GLY A 135 -12.88 16.30 2.79
C GLY A 135 -13.02 16.23 4.31
N ASN A 136 -13.62 15.17 4.84
CA ASN A 136 -13.67 14.95 6.29
C ASN A 136 -12.24 14.77 6.84
N CYS A 137 -11.89 15.54 7.87
CA CYS A 137 -10.68 15.33 8.65
C CYS A 137 -11.06 14.64 9.98
N PRO A 138 -10.87 13.31 10.14
CA PRO A 138 -11.33 12.59 11.33
C PRO A 138 -10.46 12.82 12.58
N ALA A 139 -9.44 13.70 12.51
CA ALA A 139 -8.34 13.68 13.46
C ALA A 139 -8.41 14.70 14.61
N HIS A 140 -9.39 15.63 14.67
CA HIS A 140 -9.56 16.48 15.84
C HIS A 140 -10.97 17.10 15.92
N PRO A 141 -11.69 16.96 17.05
CA PRO A 141 -12.99 17.59 17.27
C PRO A 141 -12.97 19.13 17.23
N ASP A 142 -11.79 19.74 17.37
CA ASP A 142 -11.59 21.20 17.32
C ASP A 142 -10.88 21.68 16.02
N ALA A 143 -10.57 20.79 15.08
CA ALA A 143 -9.88 21.13 13.83
C ALA A 143 -10.86 21.35 12.68
N ASN A 144 -11.52 22.52 12.68
CA ASN A 144 -12.43 22.98 11.63
C ASN A 144 -11.74 23.36 10.29
N CYS A 145 -10.65 22.66 9.92
CA CYS A 145 -9.84 22.99 8.75
C CYS A 145 -9.58 21.74 7.91
N PRO A 146 -10.46 21.43 6.96
CA PRO A 146 -10.15 20.43 5.96
C PRO A 146 -9.03 20.99 5.06
N LEU A 147 -7.80 20.50 5.27
CA LEU A 147 -6.68 20.71 4.33
C LEU A 147 -6.90 20.00 2.99
N THR A 148 -7.98 19.22 2.89
CA THR A 148 -8.30 18.39 1.75
C THR A 148 -9.73 18.62 1.29
N PHE A 149 -9.96 18.46 -0.01
CA PHE A 149 -11.27 18.43 -0.61
C PHE A 149 -11.36 17.29 -1.62
N GLU A 150 -12.56 16.87 -1.93
CA GLU A 150 -12.85 15.78 -2.84
C GLU A 150 -13.62 16.32 -4.04
N ILE A 151 -13.27 15.81 -5.21
CA ILE A 151 -13.87 16.17 -6.49
C ILE A 151 -14.46 14.89 -7.05
N SER A 152 -15.74 14.90 -7.37
CA SER A 152 -16.43 13.79 -8.02
C SER A 152 -16.89 14.22 -9.40
N VAL A 153 -16.56 13.42 -10.42
CA VAL A 153 -16.92 13.68 -11.81
C VAL A 153 -17.55 12.43 -12.38
N GLN A 154 -18.76 12.55 -12.92
CA GLN A 154 -19.39 11.47 -13.67
C GLN A 154 -19.22 11.72 -15.16
N ILE A 155 -18.77 10.70 -15.88
CA ILE A 155 -18.72 10.70 -17.34
C ILE A 155 -19.57 9.57 -17.90
N ASP A 156 -20.34 9.87 -18.94
CA ASP A 156 -21.16 8.90 -19.68
C ASP A 156 -20.30 8.09 -20.67
N SER A 157 -19.14 7.64 -20.21
CA SER A 157 -18.19 6.85 -20.99
C SER A 157 -17.37 5.91 -20.10
N ILE A 158 -16.97 4.78 -20.68
CA ILE A 158 -16.04 3.82 -20.09
C ILE A 158 -14.65 3.87 -20.75
N ASN A 159 -14.45 4.79 -21.71
CA ASN A 159 -13.21 4.93 -22.45
C ASN A 159 -12.12 5.56 -21.57
N GLU A 160 -10.91 5.03 -21.69
CA GLU A 160 -9.73 5.56 -21.02
C GLU A 160 -9.33 6.96 -21.49
N LEU A 161 -9.51 7.28 -22.77
CA LEU A 161 -9.20 8.61 -23.29
C LEU A 161 -10.04 9.70 -22.62
N ASP A 162 -11.34 9.46 -22.45
CA ASP A 162 -12.25 10.42 -21.80
C ASP A 162 -11.91 10.58 -20.31
N ARG A 163 -11.48 9.49 -19.66
CA ARG A 163 -10.98 9.55 -18.27
C ARG A 163 -9.71 10.40 -18.15
N ASN A 164 -8.75 10.21 -19.06
CA ASN A 164 -7.50 10.97 -19.06
C ASN A 164 -7.76 12.45 -19.36
N GLU A 165 -8.72 12.77 -20.23
CA GLU A 165 -9.11 14.16 -20.47
C GLU A 165 -9.67 14.84 -19.20
N VAL A 166 -10.46 14.13 -18.39
CA VAL A 166 -10.92 14.65 -17.09
C VAL A 166 -9.76 14.86 -16.11
N ILE A 167 -8.82 13.93 -16.06
CA ILE A 167 -7.62 14.03 -15.22
C ILE A 167 -6.78 15.25 -15.62
N ASP A 168 -6.57 15.46 -16.92
CA ASP A 168 -5.82 16.60 -17.44
C ASP A 168 -6.54 17.92 -17.12
N LYS A 169 -7.86 17.98 -17.31
CA LYS A 169 -8.67 19.16 -16.92
C LYS A 169 -8.59 19.44 -15.42
N LEU A 170 -8.58 18.40 -14.59
CA LEU A 170 -8.43 18.54 -13.15
C LEU A 170 -7.06 19.13 -12.81
N GLN A 171 -5.98 18.63 -13.43
CA GLN A 171 -4.65 19.15 -13.20
C GLN A 171 -4.56 20.64 -13.59
N VAL A 172 -5.13 21.02 -14.74
CA VAL A 172 -5.21 22.43 -15.18
C VAL A 172 -5.98 23.30 -14.18
N LEU A 173 -7.10 22.81 -13.63
CA LEU A 173 -7.83 23.52 -12.58
C LEU A 173 -6.94 23.76 -11.36
N LEU A 174 -6.25 22.73 -10.87
CA LEU A 174 -5.40 22.84 -9.69
C LEU A 174 -4.20 23.78 -9.92
N ASP A 175 -3.60 23.73 -11.11
CA ASP A 175 -2.51 24.64 -11.49
C ASP A 175 -3.01 26.10 -11.52
N TYR A 176 -4.21 26.33 -12.06
CA TYR A 176 -4.83 27.66 -12.06
C TYR A 176 -5.14 28.15 -10.65
N LEU A 177 -5.70 27.30 -9.80
CA LEU A 177 -5.94 27.61 -8.38
C LEU A 177 -4.63 27.92 -7.66
N ALA A 178 -3.57 27.18 -7.98
CA ALA A 178 -2.28 27.36 -7.34
C ALA A 178 -1.67 28.73 -7.66
N ILE A 179 -1.73 29.15 -8.92
CA ILE A 179 -1.27 30.47 -9.36
C ILE A 179 -2.13 31.58 -8.74
N SER A 180 -3.45 31.42 -8.80
CA SER A 180 -4.40 32.45 -8.37
C SER A 180 -4.35 32.70 -6.86
N LEU A 181 -4.18 31.63 -6.08
CA LEU A 181 -4.21 31.68 -4.62
C LEU A 181 -2.81 31.71 -3.99
N ASN A 182 -1.75 31.51 -4.78
CA ASN A 182 -0.38 31.33 -4.30
C ASN A 182 -0.25 30.18 -3.27
N VAL A 183 -0.99 29.09 -3.49
CA VAL A 183 -1.06 27.89 -2.63
C VAL A 183 -0.78 26.66 -3.48
N GLY A 184 0.05 25.74 -3.03
CA GLY A 184 0.27 24.48 -3.74
C GLY A 184 -0.95 23.56 -3.61
N PHE A 185 -1.41 22.96 -4.69
CA PHE A 185 -2.43 21.91 -4.65
C PHE A 185 -1.85 20.61 -5.19
N ALA A 186 -2.14 19.50 -4.53
CA ALA A 186 -1.70 18.18 -4.96
C ALA A 186 -2.84 17.17 -4.88
N ILE A 187 -2.93 16.32 -5.89
CA ILE A 187 -3.84 15.19 -5.90
C ILE A 187 -3.20 14.08 -5.07
N GLN A 188 -3.87 13.67 -3.99
CA GLN A 188 -3.38 12.64 -3.09
C GLN A 188 -3.71 11.24 -3.60
N HIS A 189 -4.88 11.07 -4.21
CA HIS A 189 -5.31 9.81 -4.81
C HIS A 189 -6.43 10.02 -5.83
N TYR A 190 -6.58 9.05 -6.73
CA TYR A 190 -7.72 8.88 -7.61
C TYR A 190 -8.46 7.59 -7.25
N ASP A 191 -9.77 7.60 -7.41
CA ASP A 191 -10.63 6.42 -7.42
C ASP A 191 -11.47 6.45 -8.70
N PHE A 192 -11.59 5.29 -9.34
CA PHE A 192 -12.35 5.10 -10.57
C PHE A 192 -13.36 3.99 -10.33
N ALA A 193 -14.64 4.34 -10.36
CA ALA A 193 -15.73 3.39 -10.24
C ALA A 193 -16.53 3.38 -11.54
N LEU A 194 -16.81 2.18 -12.06
CA LEU A 194 -17.76 2.05 -13.17
C LEU A 194 -19.17 2.34 -12.65
N ILE A 195 -19.92 3.17 -13.38
CA ILE A 195 -21.33 3.46 -13.08
C ILE A 195 -22.14 2.31 -13.69
N PRO A 196 -22.78 1.44 -12.88
CA PRO A 196 -23.60 0.38 -13.41
C PRO A 196 -24.90 0.95 -13.99
N ARG A 197 -25.46 0.28 -14.99
CA ARG A 197 -26.75 0.64 -15.61
C ARG A 197 -27.88 0.78 -14.59
N MET A 198 -27.85 -0.03 -13.52
CA MET A 198 -28.76 0.07 -12.38
C MET A 198 -28.00 -0.26 -11.09
N ASN A 199 -28.15 0.58 -10.06
CA ASN A 199 -27.45 0.47 -8.77
C ASN A 199 -27.56 -0.93 -8.10
N PRO A 200 -26.58 -1.34 -7.26
CA PRO A 200 -25.73 -0.47 -6.42
C PRO A 200 -24.32 -0.24 -6.96
N THR A 201 -23.91 1.02 -6.87
CA THR A 201 -22.52 1.48 -6.87
C THR A 201 -21.79 0.79 -5.72
N VAL A 202 -21.11 -0.33 -6.01
CA VAL A 202 -20.01 -0.79 -5.17
C VAL A 202 -18.82 0.06 -5.57
N SER A 203 -18.77 1.31 -5.09
CA SER A 203 -17.49 2.01 -5.11
C SER A 203 -16.60 1.27 -4.12
N THR A 204 -15.53 0.66 -4.60
CA THR A 204 -14.34 0.43 -3.78
C THR A 204 -13.70 1.80 -3.52
N GLY A 205 -14.38 2.64 -2.75
CA GLY A 205 -13.80 3.85 -2.20
C GLY A 205 -12.66 3.50 -1.24
N PRO A 206 -11.99 4.50 -0.65
CA PRO A 206 -10.95 4.27 0.33
C PRO A 206 -11.42 3.24 1.36
N GLN A 207 -10.73 2.10 1.42
CA GLN A 207 -11.00 1.12 2.45
C GLN A 207 -10.58 1.76 3.77
N GLU A 208 -11.57 2.20 4.54
CA GLU A 208 -11.36 2.61 5.92
C GLU A 208 -10.84 1.40 6.69
N ARG A 209 -9.52 1.36 6.88
CA ARG A 209 -8.91 0.47 7.85
C ARG A 209 -8.98 1.16 9.19
N MET A 210 -9.99 0.80 9.98
CA MET A 210 -9.96 1.13 11.39
C MET A 210 -8.70 0.53 12.01
N LEU A 211 -7.82 1.39 12.52
CA LEU A 211 -6.67 0.95 13.28
C LEU A 211 -7.18 0.30 14.56
N PHE A 212 -6.65 -0.88 14.89
CA PHE A 212 -7.04 -1.58 16.11
C PHE A 212 -6.63 -0.76 17.34
N SER A 213 -7.46 -0.81 18.38
CA SER A 213 -7.07 -0.27 19.68
C SER A 213 -5.83 -1.00 20.19
N LEU A 214 -4.83 -0.25 20.66
CA LEU A 214 -3.66 -0.84 21.31
C LEU A 214 -4.10 -1.63 22.55
N ASN A 215 -3.76 -2.92 22.60
CA ASN A 215 -3.99 -3.71 23.81
C ASN A 215 -3.03 -3.24 24.93
N SER A 216 -3.29 -3.68 26.16
CA SER A 216 -2.50 -3.27 27.33
C SER A 216 -1.00 -3.55 27.17
N TRP A 217 -0.65 -4.60 26.44
CA TRP A 217 0.72 -5.00 26.26
C TRP A 217 1.45 -4.16 25.19
N ASP A 218 0.76 -3.76 24.11
CA ASP A 218 1.29 -2.79 23.15
C ASP A 218 1.53 -1.42 23.81
N LYS A 219 0.63 -1.01 24.72
CA LYS A 219 0.80 0.23 25.51
C LYS A 219 2.03 0.18 26.41
N GLU A 220 2.25 -0.92 27.12
CA GLU A 220 3.45 -1.08 27.96
C GLU A 220 4.74 -1.06 27.12
N LYS A 221 4.73 -1.68 25.94
CA LYS A 221 5.89 -1.62 25.03
C LYS A 221 6.15 -0.23 24.48
N MET A 222 5.11 0.51 24.15
CA MET A 222 5.23 1.90 23.71
C MET A 222 5.91 2.76 24.79
N LYS A 223 5.58 2.55 26.07
CA LYS A 223 6.25 3.21 27.20
C LYS A 223 7.72 2.82 27.32
N MET A 224 8.07 1.58 26.98
CA MET A 224 9.44 1.09 27.01
C MET A 224 10.27 1.56 25.80
N PHE A 225 9.63 1.95 24.69
CA PHE A 225 10.28 2.29 23.43
C PHE A 225 11.43 3.32 23.55
N PRO A 226 11.31 4.41 24.34
CA PRO A 226 12.39 5.39 24.53
C PRO A 226 13.68 4.80 25.10
N PHE A 227 13.60 3.67 25.81
CA PHE A 227 14.72 3.02 26.49
C PHE A 227 15.41 1.95 25.62
N PHE A 228 14.95 1.71 24.39
CA PHE A 228 15.61 0.77 23.48
C PHE A 228 16.92 1.33 22.92
N PRO A 229 17.85 0.46 22.49
CA PRO A 229 19.10 0.88 21.85
C PRO A 229 18.89 1.80 20.66
N GLU A 230 19.83 2.71 20.41
CA GLU A 230 19.71 3.72 19.34
C GLU A 230 19.48 3.09 17.96
N LYS A 231 20.16 1.98 17.64
CA LYS A 231 19.96 1.26 16.38
C LYS A 231 18.52 0.74 16.20
N VAL A 232 17.82 0.37 17.28
CA VAL A 232 16.41 -0.06 17.24
C VAL A 232 15.51 1.14 16.93
N LYS A 233 15.76 2.29 17.56
CA LYS A 233 15.03 3.53 17.29
C LYS A 233 15.25 4.02 15.86
N ILE A 234 16.47 3.93 15.34
CA ILE A 234 16.81 4.24 13.94
C ILE A 234 16.06 3.31 12.98
N ALA A 235 16.04 2.00 13.25
CA ALA A 235 15.31 1.03 12.42
C ALA A 235 13.81 1.33 12.36
N ALA A 236 13.18 1.59 13.50
CA ALA A 236 11.76 1.93 13.59
C ALA A 236 11.46 3.26 12.90
N ARG A 237 12.32 4.27 13.08
CA ARG A 237 12.19 5.56 12.39
C ARG A 237 12.30 5.39 10.88
N GLY A 238 13.26 4.60 10.39
CA GLY A 238 13.42 4.34 8.96
C GLY A 238 12.18 3.67 8.37
N ILE A 239 11.64 2.65 9.03
CA ILE A 239 10.36 2.03 8.64
C ILE A 239 9.22 3.05 8.62
N ASN A 240 9.04 3.83 9.69
CA ASN A 240 7.97 4.82 9.76
C ASN A 240 8.08 5.89 8.65
N GLN A 241 9.29 6.39 8.39
CA GLN A 241 9.52 7.36 7.30
C GLN A 241 9.14 6.78 5.94
N THR A 242 9.32 5.48 5.72
CA THR A 242 8.96 4.84 4.45
C THR A 242 7.46 4.66 4.28
N TYR A 243 6.72 4.53 5.39
CA TYR A 243 5.25 4.55 5.37
C TYR A 243 4.68 5.95 5.11
N ILE A 244 5.41 7.00 5.49
CA ILE A 244 5.03 8.40 5.26
C ILE A 244 5.34 8.82 3.81
N GLU A 245 6.49 8.39 3.28
CA GLU A 245 6.92 8.72 1.93
C GLU A 245 5.97 8.12 0.88
N LYS A 246 5.64 8.88 -0.17
CA LYS A 246 4.70 8.46 -1.21
C LYS A 246 5.41 7.91 -2.45
N CYS A 247 6.64 8.34 -2.70
CA CYS A 247 7.41 7.98 -3.88
C CYS A 247 8.30 6.75 -3.62
N MET A 248 8.10 5.67 -4.38
CA MET A 248 8.82 4.39 -4.19
C MET A 248 10.36 4.50 -4.33
N PRO A 249 10.93 5.19 -5.34
CA PRO A 249 12.37 5.46 -5.37
C PRO A 249 12.92 6.16 -4.10
N SER A 250 12.17 7.11 -3.55
CA SER A 250 12.52 7.79 -2.30
C SER A 250 12.46 6.84 -1.11
N ARG A 251 11.43 5.98 -1.03
CA ARG A 251 11.32 4.92 0.00
C ARG A 251 12.54 4.01 -0.01
N ILE A 252 12.96 3.53 -1.18
CA ILE A 252 14.15 2.66 -1.32
C ILE A 252 15.40 3.38 -0.85
N SER A 253 15.55 4.67 -1.17
CA SER A 253 16.70 5.46 -0.71
C SER A 253 16.73 5.59 0.82
N MET A 254 15.57 5.83 1.45
CA MET A 254 15.44 5.90 2.91
C MET A 254 15.68 4.54 3.58
N LEU A 255 15.11 3.47 3.03
CA LEU A 255 15.32 2.09 3.51
C LEU A 255 16.79 1.71 3.39
N TRP A 256 17.41 1.96 2.24
CA TRP A 256 18.82 1.68 2.01
C TRP A 256 19.71 2.39 3.02
N ALA A 257 19.53 3.71 3.20
CA ALA A 257 20.32 4.48 4.17
C ALA A 257 20.14 3.96 5.60
N THR A 258 18.93 3.53 5.96
CA THR A 258 18.64 2.95 7.28
C THR A 258 19.33 1.59 7.45
N VAL A 259 19.21 0.70 6.46
CA VAL A 259 19.83 -0.63 6.46
C VAL A 259 21.36 -0.50 6.49
N GLU A 260 21.94 0.40 5.68
CA GLU A 260 23.37 0.70 5.68
C GLU A 260 23.84 1.16 7.08
N ASN A 261 23.14 2.09 7.72
CA ASN A 261 23.52 2.56 9.06
C ASN A 261 23.46 1.45 10.14
N ILE A 262 22.49 0.54 10.04
CA ILE A 262 22.32 -0.51 11.04
C ILE A 262 23.32 -1.65 10.83
N PHE A 263 23.54 -2.04 9.58
CA PHE A 263 24.22 -3.27 9.17
C PHE A 263 25.61 -3.07 8.58
N ASP A 264 26.06 -1.83 8.35
CA ASP A 264 27.46 -1.61 8.02
C ASP A 264 28.35 -2.01 9.20
N SER A 265 29.51 -2.54 8.84
CA SER A 265 30.55 -2.95 9.78
C SER A 265 31.88 -2.37 9.32
N THR A 266 32.78 -2.17 10.28
CA THR A 266 34.11 -1.63 10.01
C THR A 266 34.83 -2.52 8.98
N PRO A 267 35.38 -1.95 7.89
CA PRO A 267 36.18 -2.70 6.93
C PRO A 267 37.44 -3.28 7.56
N ASP A 268 37.69 -4.56 7.32
CA ASP A 268 39.01 -5.13 7.51
C ASP A 268 39.94 -4.72 6.36
N PRO A 269 41.12 -4.15 6.63
CA PRO A 269 42.05 -3.74 5.59
C PRO A 269 42.60 -4.96 4.85
N LEU A 270 42.66 -4.89 3.51
CA LEU A 270 43.25 -5.94 2.67
C LEU A 270 44.75 -6.14 2.93
N LEU A 271 45.44 -5.05 3.27
CA LEU A 271 46.88 -5.04 3.50
C LEU A 271 47.19 -4.86 4.98
N SER A 272 48.16 -5.60 5.46
CA SER A 272 48.74 -5.41 6.79
C SER A 272 49.50 -4.09 6.89
N LYS A 273 49.74 -3.61 8.12
CA LYS A 273 50.51 -2.38 8.36
C LYS A 273 51.92 -2.46 7.79
N ASP A 274 52.53 -3.64 7.81
CA ASP A 274 53.89 -3.88 7.31
C ASP A 274 53.94 -3.83 5.78
N GLU A 275 52.96 -4.44 5.10
CA GLU A 275 52.82 -4.35 3.64
C GLU A 275 52.59 -2.91 3.18
N ILE A 276 51.73 -2.17 3.88
CA ILE A 276 51.50 -0.74 3.62
C ILE A 276 52.81 0.04 3.78
N ALA A 277 53.57 -0.21 4.85
CA ALA A 277 54.85 0.46 5.09
C ALA A 277 55.88 0.13 3.99
N MET A 278 55.95 -1.13 3.54
CA MET A 278 56.83 -1.55 2.44
C MET A 278 56.44 -0.86 1.12
N ILE A 279 55.15 -0.84 0.76
CA ILE A 279 54.67 -0.19 -0.47
C ILE A 279 55.00 1.31 -0.44
N ILE A 280 54.77 1.97 0.71
CA ILE A 280 55.10 3.39 0.87
C ILE A 280 56.60 3.61 0.77
N LYS A 281 57.44 2.74 1.36
CA LYS A 281 58.90 2.84 1.27
C LYS A 281 59.39 2.71 -0.18
N THR A 282 58.88 1.73 -0.91
CA THR A 282 59.19 1.54 -2.34
C THR A 282 58.72 2.72 -3.18
N ALA A 283 57.52 3.24 -2.93
CA ALA A 283 57.02 4.43 -3.63
C ALA A 283 57.89 5.67 -3.38
N ASN A 284 58.47 5.81 -2.17
CA ASN A 284 59.41 6.88 -1.84
C ASN A 284 60.78 6.74 -2.55
N SER A 285 61.16 5.53 -2.99
CA SER A 285 62.40 5.33 -3.76
C SER A 285 62.25 5.61 -5.26
N ILE A 286 61.03 5.73 -5.78
CA ILE A 286 60.78 6.04 -7.18
C ILE A 286 60.90 7.55 -7.39
N GLU A 287 61.88 7.99 -8.18
CA GLU A 287 62.27 9.40 -8.33
C GLU A 287 61.12 10.32 -8.81
N THR A 288 60.27 9.83 -9.71
CA THR A 288 59.09 10.53 -10.22
C THR A 288 57.97 10.68 -9.19
N LEU A 289 57.82 9.73 -8.27
CA LEU A 289 56.82 9.79 -7.19
C LEU A 289 57.33 10.55 -5.97
N LYS A 290 58.64 10.46 -5.70
CA LYS A 290 59.33 11.20 -4.65
C LYS A 290 59.25 12.71 -4.88
N SER A 291 59.34 13.14 -6.14
CA SER A 291 59.21 14.55 -6.53
C SER A 291 57.76 15.05 -6.50
N ASP A 292 56.77 14.18 -6.78
CA ASP A 292 55.34 14.51 -6.68
C ASP A 292 54.75 14.14 -5.29
N LYS A 293 54.98 15.04 -4.32
CA LYS A 293 54.47 14.88 -2.95
C LYS A 293 52.93 14.74 -2.87
N LYS A 294 52.18 15.34 -3.80
CA LYS A 294 50.71 15.27 -3.80
C LYS A 294 50.26 13.85 -4.11
N ARG A 295 50.78 13.27 -5.18
CA ARG A 295 50.46 11.88 -5.58
C ARG A 295 50.92 10.86 -4.55
N LEU A 296 52.09 11.06 -3.96
CA LEU A 296 52.58 10.21 -2.88
C LEU A 296 51.69 10.27 -1.63
N ASN A 297 51.23 11.46 -1.23
CA ASN A 297 50.32 11.60 -0.09
C ASN A 297 48.93 11.01 -0.38
N GLN A 298 48.44 11.12 -1.62
CA GLN A 298 47.22 10.44 -2.05
C GLN A 298 47.34 8.92 -1.95
N LEU A 299 48.48 8.36 -2.36
CA LEU A 299 48.77 6.93 -2.21
C LEU A 299 48.78 6.51 -0.73
N LYS A 300 49.49 7.25 0.13
CA LYS A 300 49.53 6.99 1.59
C LYS A 300 48.11 7.01 2.18
N GLY A 301 47.32 8.03 1.86
CA GLY A 301 45.94 8.15 2.31
C GLY A 301 45.03 7.05 1.77
N ALA A 302 45.26 6.59 0.54
CA ALA A 302 44.50 5.50 -0.07
C ALA A 302 44.77 4.15 0.62
N LEU A 303 46.04 3.82 0.84
CA LEU A 303 46.47 2.56 1.47
C LEU A 303 46.09 2.50 2.96
N SER A 304 46.11 3.64 3.65
CA SER A 304 45.78 3.71 5.07
C SER A 304 44.27 3.73 5.35
N ASN A 305 43.43 3.93 4.33
CA ASN A 305 41.98 3.95 4.49
C ASN A 305 41.38 2.56 4.24
N PRO A 306 40.90 1.86 5.27
CA PRO A 306 40.40 0.49 5.13
C PRO A 306 39.12 0.42 4.26
N ASN A 307 38.39 1.53 4.07
CA ASN A 307 37.23 1.55 3.18
C ASN A 307 37.59 1.54 1.68
N ARG A 308 38.84 1.89 1.32
CA ARG A 308 39.27 1.95 -0.09
C ARG A 308 39.76 0.61 -0.62
N LEU A 309 40.39 -0.18 0.24
CA LEU A 309 40.91 -1.52 -0.08
C LEU A 309 40.53 -2.51 1.04
N PRO A 310 39.23 -2.82 1.21
CA PRO A 310 38.82 -3.79 2.21
C PRO A 310 38.96 -5.23 1.68
N VAL A 311 39.08 -6.20 2.59
CA VAL A 311 39.01 -7.63 2.25
C VAL A 311 37.65 -7.98 1.65
N LYS A 312 36.57 -7.41 2.18
CA LYS A 312 35.19 -7.57 1.72
C LYS A 312 34.57 -6.22 1.39
N GLY A 313 33.86 -6.16 0.27
CA GLY A 313 33.12 -4.97 -0.14
C GLY A 313 32.00 -4.63 0.86
N ARG A 314 31.56 -3.36 0.87
CA ARG A 314 30.46 -2.89 1.75
C ARG A 314 29.23 -3.80 1.67
N ASN A 315 28.76 -4.07 0.45
CA ASN A 315 27.55 -4.87 0.23
C ASN A 315 27.72 -6.34 0.71
N GLU A 316 28.94 -6.88 0.65
CA GLU A 316 29.25 -8.22 1.16
C GLU A 316 29.19 -8.26 2.69
N ARG A 317 29.79 -7.28 3.36
CA ARG A 317 29.71 -7.17 4.81
C ARG A 317 28.27 -7.01 5.30
N MET A 318 27.48 -6.16 4.64
CA MET A 318 26.06 -6.01 4.94
C MET A 318 25.30 -7.31 4.73
N ALA A 319 25.55 -8.03 3.63
CA ALA A 319 24.89 -9.29 3.35
C ALA A 319 25.19 -10.36 4.41
N GLU A 320 26.43 -10.44 4.88
CA GLU A 320 26.83 -11.35 5.98
C GLU A 320 26.12 -11.02 7.30
N ASN A 321 25.93 -9.74 7.61
CA ASN A 321 25.22 -9.30 8.81
C ASN A 321 23.70 -9.49 8.73
N ILE A 322 23.13 -9.46 7.52
CA ILE A 322 21.68 -9.56 7.29
C ILE A 322 21.23 -11.02 7.14
N ALA A 323 22.02 -11.87 6.47
CA ALA A 323 21.65 -13.25 6.14
C ALA A 323 21.12 -14.06 7.35
N PRO A 324 21.74 -14.00 8.55
CA PRO A 324 21.24 -14.71 9.73
C PRO A 324 19.85 -14.26 10.20
N LEU A 325 19.47 -13.00 9.96
CA LEU A 325 18.18 -12.46 10.38
C LEU A 325 17.02 -12.99 9.53
N LEU A 326 17.29 -13.27 8.26
CA LEU A 326 16.29 -13.73 7.29
C LEU A 326 16.30 -15.24 7.08
N GLY A 327 17.30 -15.96 7.62
CA GLY A 327 17.49 -17.38 7.36
C GLY A 327 17.86 -17.68 5.90
N LEU A 328 18.50 -16.73 5.22
CA LEU A 328 18.96 -16.85 3.83
C LEU A 328 20.46 -17.13 3.80
N SER A 329 20.97 -17.57 2.64
CA SER A 329 22.41 -17.63 2.43
C SER A 329 23.01 -16.22 2.25
N ALA A 330 24.29 -16.07 2.58
CA ALA A 330 25.02 -14.81 2.35
C ALA A 330 25.03 -14.42 0.86
N LYS A 331 25.08 -15.40 -0.05
CA LYS A 331 25.05 -15.18 -1.50
C LYS A 331 23.70 -14.62 -1.96
N GLU A 332 22.59 -15.25 -1.57
CA GLU A 332 21.25 -14.76 -1.92
C GLU A 332 21.00 -13.36 -1.35
N THR A 333 21.46 -13.12 -0.12
CA THR A 333 21.35 -11.80 0.51
C THR A 333 22.17 -10.76 -0.24
N LEU A 334 23.37 -11.13 -0.69
CA LEU A 334 24.25 -10.25 -1.46
C LEU A 334 23.63 -9.86 -2.81
N ASP A 335 23.02 -10.81 -3.52
CA ASP A 335 22.36 -10.54 -4.81
C ASP A 335 21.22 -9.53 -4.63
N LYS A 336 20.40 -9.69 -3.58
CA LYS A 336 19.32 -8.74 -3.24
C LYS A 336 19.86 -7.36 -2.82
N ILE A 337 20.92 -7.31 -2.01
CA ILE A 337 21.57 -6.05 -1.61
C ILE A 337 22.18 -5.33 -2.82
N ARG A 338 22.82 -6.06 -3.75
CA ARG A 338 23.38 -5.49 -4.99
C ARG A 338 22.28 -4.93 -5.87
N LYS A 339 21.16 -5.65 -6.04
CA LYS A 339 19.98 -5.18 -6.79
C LYS A 339 19.44 -3.88 -6.19
N ALA A 340 19.19 -3.84 -4.88
CA ALA A 340 18.69 -2.65 -4.20
C ALA A 340 19.67 -1.46 -4.30
N SER A 341 20.96 -1.71 -4.11
CA SER A 341 22.02 -0.69 -4.25
C SER A 341 22.08 -0.12 -5.67
N TYR A 342 21.94 -0.97 -6.68
CA TYR A 342 21.95 -0.58 -8.08
C TYR A 342 20.73 0.28 -8.43
N LEU A 343 19.53 -0.19 -8.07
CA LEU A 343 18.28 0.53 -8.32
C LEU A 343 18.26 1.89 -7.62
N ARG A 344 18.75 1.98 -6.39
CA ARG A 344 18.96 3.27 -5.70
C ARG A 344 19.89 4.17 -6.50
N GLY A 345 21.07 3.67 -6.87
CA GLY A 345 22.07 4.45 -7.61
C GLY A 345 21.54 4.98 -8.94
N MET A 346 20.79 4.16 -9.67
CA MET A 346 20.15 4.55 -10.93
C MET A 346 19.09 5.63 -10.71
N ASN A 347 18.18 5.46 -9.75
CA ASN A 347 17.08 6.40 -9.51
C ASN A 347 17.52 7.75 -8.93
N VAL A 348 18.76 7.89 -8.45
CA VAL A 348 19.34 9.19 -8.11
C VAL A 348 19.66 10.01 -9.37
N HIS A 349 19.87 9.36 -10.52
CA HIS A 349 20.30 10.00 -11.76
C HIS A 349 19.23 9.98 -12.86
N GLN A 350 18.37 8.95 -12.90
CA GLN A 350 17.31 8.77 -13.90
C GLN A 350 16.13 8.00 -13.27
N LEU A 351 14.91 8.54 -13.36
CA LEU A 351 13.69 7.83 -12.96
C LEU A 351 13.39 6.74 -14.00
N LEU A 352 13.53 5.48 -13.62
CA LEU A 352 13.26 4.33 -14.49
C LEU A 352 11.92 3.69 -14.15
N GLU A 353 11.23 3.17 -15.16
CA GLU A 353 9.94 2.45 -15.04
C GLU A 353 10.08 1.00 -14.55
N ASN A 354 11.12 0.70 -13.76
CA ASN A 354 11.39 -0.66 -13.26
C ASN A 354 10.62 -0.93 -11.95
N TRP A 355 9.30 -0.70 -11.94
CA TRP A 355 8.47 -0.70 -10.73
C TRP A 355 8.48 -2.03 -9.97
N ASP A 356 8.44 -3.16 -10.67
CA ASP A 356 8.46 -4.49 -10.04
C ASP A 356 9.77 -4.75 -9.27
N ASP A 357 10.89 -4.35 -9.87
CA ASP A 357 12.22 -4.48 -9.27
C ASP A 357 12.39 -3.58 -8.04
N LEU A 358 11.77 -2.39 -8.09
CA LEU A 358 11.70 -1.45 -6.97
C LEU A 358 10.84 -2.01 -5.84
N GLU A 359 9.66 -2.54 -6.14
CA GLU A 359 8.78 -3.16 -5.14
C GLU A 359 9.44 -4.36 -4.45
N GLU A 360 10.11 -5.24 -5.22
CA GLU A 360 10.84 -6.37 -4.64
C GLU A 360 11.95 -5.90 -3.69
N SER A 361 12.68 -4.86 -4.07
CA SER A 361 13.78 -4.31 -3.28
C SER A 361 13.30 -3.56 -2.05
N GLU A 362 12.21 -2.79 -2.17
CA GLU A 362 11.53 -2.13 -1.06
C GLU A 362 11.10 -3.18 -0.02
N LYS A 363 10.36 -4.20 -0.46
CA LYS A 363 9.89 -5.28 0.40
C LYS A 363 11.04 -6.00 1.09
N PHE A 364 12.10 -6.34 0.35
CA PHE A 364 13.28 -6.98 0.94
C PHE A 364 13.92 -6.11 2.04
N LEU A 365 14.14 -4.82 1.78
CA LEU A 365 14.75 -3.92 2.78
C LEU A 365 13.82 -3.67 3.98
N GLN A 366 12.49 -3.61 3.77
CA GLN A 366 11.51 -3.57 4.86
C GLN A 366 11.57 -4.84 5.70
N ASP A 367 11.60 -6.02 5.08
CA ASP A 367 11.69 -7.31 5.78
C ASP A 367 12.97 -7.40 6.62
N VAL A 368 14.10 -6.88 6.13
CA VAL A 368 15.36 -6.78 6.90
C VAL A 368 15.16 -5.99 8.19
N LEU A 369 14.58 -4.79 8.11
CA LEU A 369 14.38 -3.91 9.27
C LEU A 369 13.30 -4.46 10.23
N LEU A 370 12.21 -5.02 9.69
CA LEU A 370 11.14 -5.61 10.50
C LEU A 370 11.63 -6.85 11.26
N ASN A 371 12.43 -7.73 10.64
CA ASN A 371 13.04 -8.86 11.35
C ASN A 371 14.08 -8.40 12.37
N TYR A 372 14.87 -7.36 12.05
CA TYR A 372 15.79 -6.75 13.01
C TYR A 372 15.08 -6.25 14.27
N LEU A 373 13.96 -5.54 14.09
CA LEU A 373 13.09 -5.04 15.15
C LEU A 373 12.45 -6.19 15.93
N ARG A 374 11.88 -7.18 15.25
CA ARG A 374 11.21 -8.34 15.88
C ARG A 374 12.12 -9.14 16.82
N LEU A 375 13.41 -9.26 16.48
CA LEU A 375 14.37 -9.99 17.31
C LEU A 375 14.85 -9.19 18.54
N ARG A 376 14.67 -7.87 18.53
CA ARG A 376 15.21 -6.94 19.54
C ARG A 376 14.14 -6.23 20.36
N VAL A 377 12.90 -6.27 19.87
CA VAL A 377 11.69 -5.89 20.58
C VAL A 377 11.01 -7.21 20.98
N PRO A 378 10.88 -7.54 22.28
CA PRO A 378 10.22 -8.75 22.75
C PRO A 378 8.89 -8.97 22.01
N PRO A 379 8.54 -10.22 21.69
CA PRO A 379 7.82 -10.59 20.47
C PRO A 379 6.61 -9.71 20.27
N LEU A 380 6.30 -9.21 19.07
CA LEU A 380 4.97 -8.69 18.73
C LEU A 380 3.93 -9.75 19.12
N SER A 381 2.73 -9.32 19.53
CA SER A 381 1.67 -10.28 19.86
C SER A 381 1.51 -11.21 18.66
N PRO A 382 1.21 -12.51 18.84
CA PRO A 382 0.74 -13.30 17.71
C PRO A 382 -0.56 -12.65 17.22
N SER A 383 -0.46 -11.65 16.34
CA SER A 383 -1.53 -11.33 15.43
C SER A 383 -1.82 -12.65 14.72
N LYS A 384 -3.03 -13.16 14.85
CA LYS A 384 -3.46 -14.37 14.17
C LYS A 384 -3.33 -14.29 12.63
N ASP A 385 -2.91 -13.15 12.06
CA ASP A 385 -2.98 -12.86 10.61
C ASP A 385 -1.68 -12.38 9.92
N LEU A 386 -0.50 -12.87 10.33
CA LEU A 386 0.69 -12.73 9.47
C LEU A 386 1.32 -14.09 9.18
N ARG A 387 0.80 -14.71 8.11
CA ARG A 387 1.43 -15.70 7.22
C ARG A 387 2.51 -16.56 7.90
N GLN A 388 2.11 -17.71 8.44
CA GLN A 388 3.05 -18.79 8.65
C GLN A 388 3.67 -19.20 7.30
N PRO A 389 4.98 -19.42 7.21
CA PRO A 389 5.58 -20.03 6.04
C PRO A 389 5.17 -21.50 5.99
N PHE A 390 4.83 -21.96 4.78
CA PHE A 390 4.65 -23.37 4.43
C PHE A 390 5.75 -24.27 5.02
N ARG A 391 5.34 -25.24 5.85
CA ARG A 391 5.77 -26.67 5.85
C ARG A 391 5.68 -27.27 7.26
N LYS A 392 4.71 -28.17 7.45
CA LYS A 392 4.97 -29.51 7.97
C LYS A 392 3.86 -30.45 7.49
N LYS A 393 4.24 -31.41 6.65
CA LYS A 393 3.49 -32.64 6.43
C LYS A 393 3.19 -33.24 7.81
N LEU A 394 1.92 -33.49 8.09
CA LEU A 394 1.52 -34.51 9.05
C LEU A 394 0.89 -35.63 8.23
N GLU A 395 1.72 -36.63 7.95
CA GLU A 395 1.24 -38.00 7.78
C GLU A 395 0.55 -38.40 9.08
N ILE A 396 -0.74 -38.71 9.01
CA ILE A 396 -1.39 -39.52 10.02
C ILE A 396 -2.08 -40.66 9.29
N SER A 397 -1.53 -41.84 9.57
CA SER A 397 -1.96 -43.18 9.23
C SER A 397 -3.43 -43.44 9.60
N PHE A 398 -4.18 -44.01 8.66
CA PHE A 398 -5.39 -44.76 8.97
C PHE A 398 -4.99 -46.13 9.52
N GLN A 399 -5.45 -46.43 10.74
CA GLN A 399 -5.73 -47.80 11.18
C GLN A 399 -7.24 -47.98 11.19
#